data_AF-A0A139Q5W7-F1
#
_entry.id   AF-A0A139Q5W7-F1
#
_cell.length_a   1.000
_cell.length_b   1.000
_cell.length_c   1.000
_cell.angle_alpha   90.00
_cell.angle_beta   90.00
_cell.angle_gamma   90.00
#
_symmetry.space_group_name_H-M   'P 1'
#
loop_
_entity.id
_entity.type
_entity.pdbx_description
1 polymer ?
#
loop_
_entity_poly.entity_id
_entity_poly.type
_entity_poly.pdbx_seq_one_letter_code
_entity_poly.pdbx_strand_id
1 'polypeptide(L)' 'MVVTGTTGTWTQVETDGDQKVKQVTFDAANQRMIIGDDVKNYAINGNRMIIDDMDREASDRIVLSK' A
#
# COMPACT_ATOMS: atom_id res chain seq x y z
N MET A 1 -7.68 0.94 3.14
CA MET A 1 -7.40 1.06 1.68
C MET A 1 -8.62 0.61 0.92
N VAL A 2 -8.98 1.33 -0.14
CA VAL A 2 -10.06 0.93 -1.08
C VAL A 2 -9.41 0.66 -2.44
N VAL A 3 -9.73 -0.47 -3.08
CA VAL A 3 -9.12 -0.88 -4.36
C VAL A 3 -10.23 -1.14 -5.38
N THR A 4 -10.07 -0.58 -6.59
CA THR A 4 -10.98 -0.75 -7.72
C THR A 4 -10.15 -1.05 -8.97
N GLY A 5 -10.15 -2.31 -9.41
CA GLY A 5 -9.30 -2.74 -10.53
C GLY A 5 -7.82 -2.66 -10.18
N THR A 6 -7.05 -1.89 -10.95
CA THR A 6 -5.60 -1.69 -10.77
C THR A 6 -5.25 -0.38 -10.04
N THR A 7 -6.24 0.34 -9.52
CA THR A 7 -6.04 1.57 -8.75
C THR A 7 -6.75 1.49 -7.40
N GLY A 8 -6.43 2.42 -6.51
CA GLY A 8 -7.06 2.52 -5.21
C GLY A 8 -6.78 3.84 -4.51
N THR A 9 -7.30 3.96 -3.29
CA THR A 9 -6.99 5.07 -2.39
C THR A 9 -6.47 4.53 -1.05
N TRP A 10 -5.44 5.20 -0.57
CA TRP A 10 -4.88 5.00 0.75
C TRP A 10 -5.18 6.22 1.60
N THR A 11 -5.92 6.04 2.69
CA THR A 11 -6.14 7.09 3.68
C THR A 11 -5.22 6.84 4.86
N GLN A 12 -4.28 7.76 5.07
CA GLN A 12 -3.47 7.82 6.29
C GLN A 12 -4.13 8.76 7.27
N VAL A 13 -4.30 8.33 8.51
CA VAL A 13 -4.76 9.16 9.61
C VAL A 13 -3.53 9.59 10.39
N GLU A 14 -3.31 10.89 10.47
CA GLU A 14 -2.22 11.51 11.21
C GLU A 14 -2.54 11.55 12.72
N THR A 15 -1.53 11.84 13.56
CA THR A 15 -1.68 11.85 15.03
C THR A 15 -2.72 12.86 15.52
N ASP A 16 -2.92 13.96 14.79
CA ASP A 16 -3.92 15.00 15.09
C ASP A 16 -5.34 14.65 14.59
N GLY A 17 -5.50 13.51 13.91
CA GLY A 17 -6.76 13.05 13.34
C GLY A 17 -7.01 13.52 11.90
N ASP A 18 -6.11 14.33 11.32
CA ASP A 18 -6.21 14.73 9.92
C ASP A 18 -6.01 13.53 9.00
N GLN A 19 -6.76 13.52 7.90
CA GLN A 19 -6.70 12.44 6.92
C GLN A 19 -6.00 12.92 5.66
N LYS A 20 -4.93 12.22 5.28
CA LYS A 20 -4.29 12.38 3.97
C LYS A 20 -4.69 11.22 3.07
N VAL A 21 -5.35 11.56 1.96
CA VAL A 21 -5.72 10.59 0.92
C VAL A 21 -4.64 10.59 -0.16
N LYS A 22 -3.98 9.46 -0.34
CA LYS A 22 -3.02 9.20 -1.43
C LYS A 22 -3.67 8.29 -2.47
N GLN A 23 -3.43 8.58 -3.76
CA GLN A 23 -3.78 7.67 -4.85
C GLN A 23 -2.86 6.45 -4.83
N VAL A 24 -3.38 5.31 -5.24
CA VAL A 24 -2.64 4.05 -5.34
C VAL A 24 -2.75 3.50 -6.74
N THR A 25 -1.63 3.07 -7.30
CA THR A 25 -1.59 2.28 -8.55
C THR A 25 -0.87 0.96 -8.32
N PHE A 26 -1.39 -0.12 -8.92
CA PHE A 26 -0.81 -1.45 -8.86
C PHE A 26 -0.20 -1.83 -10.20
N ASP A 27 1.07 -2.20 -10.18
CA ASP A 27 1.75 -2.88 -11.27
C ASP A 27 1.97 -4.34 -10.87
N ALA A 28 1.00 -5.18 -11.23
CA ALA A 28 1.00 -6.59 -10.89
C ALA A 28 2.10 -7.38 -11.59
N ALA A 29 2.54 -6.95 -12.79
CA ALA A 29 3.59 -7.64 -13.53
C ALA A 29 4.94 -7.55 -12.81
N ASN A 30 5.19 -6.43 -12.14
CA ASN A 30 6.42 -6.19 -11.38
C ASN A 30 6.24 -6.34 -9.85
N GLN A 31 5.05 -6.73 -9.38
CA GLN A 31 4.69 -6.79 -7.97
C GLN A 31 4.98 -5.47 -7.23
N ARG A 32 4.66 -4.34 -7.87
CA ARG A 32 4.84 -3.00 -7.33
C ARG A 32 3.51 -2.32 -7.02
N MET A 33 3.52 -1.57 -5.93
CA MET A 33 2.46 -0.66 -5.54
C MET A 33 3.05 0.74 -5.47
N ILE A 34 2.37 1.73 -6.03
CA ILE A 34 2.78 3.13 -5.98
C ILE A 34 1.75 3.87 -5.14
N ILE A 35 2.17 4.48 -4.02
CA ILE A 35 1.31 5.21 -3.09
C ILE A 35 1.67 6.70 -3.15
N GLY A 36 0.86 7.51 -3.81
CA GLY A 36 1.28 8.84 -4.23
C GLY A 36 2.41 8.71 -5.25
N ASP A 37 3.62 9.06 -4.84
CA ASP A 37 4.88 8.93 -5.58
C ASP A 37 5.83 7.87 -5.00
N ASP A 38 5.47 7.26 -3.86
CA ASP A 38 6.29 6.26 -3.17
C ASP A 38 6.12 4.86 -3.81
N VAL A 39 7.23 4.26 -4.28
CA VAL A 39 7.22 2.89 -4.83
C VAL A 39 7.46 1.87 -3.72
N LYS A 40 6.58 0.86 -3.63
CA LYS A 40 6.60 -0.22 -2.63
C LYS A 40 6.53 -1.60 -3.30
N ASN A 41 7.05 -2.61 -2.61
CA ASN A 41 6.79 -4.01 -2.90
C ASN A 41 5.42 -4.40 -2.32
N TYR A 42 4.64 -5.23 -3.02
CA TYR A 42 3.47 -5.85 -2.40
C TYR A 42 3.34 -7.34 -2.69
N ALA A 43 2.75 -8.07 -1.74
CA ALA A 43 2.40 -9.48 -1.88
C ALA A 43 1.00 -9.74 -1.32
N ILE A 44 0.22 -10.57 -2.03
CA ILE A 44 -1.12 -10.98 -1.61
C ILE A 44 -1.07 -12.44 -1.15
N ASN A 45 -1.40 -12.67 0.12
CA ASN A 45 -1.45 -13.98 0.76
C ASN A 45 -2.86 -14.22 1.31
N GLY A 46 -3.77 -14.71 0.45
CA GLY A 46 -5.18 -14.89 0.79
C GLY A 46 -5.85 -13.54 1.04
N ASN A 47 -6.43 -13.35 2.23
CA ASN A 47 -7.07 -12.09 2.65
C ASN A 47 -6.10 -11.04 3.19
N ARG A 48 -4.80 -11.34 3.20
CA ARG A 48 -3.77 -10.41 3.67
C ARG A 48 -2.99 -9.85 2.50
N MET A 49 -2.69 -8.56 2.58
CA MET A 49 -1.75 -7.88 1.73
C MET A 49 -0.58 -7.40 2.58
N ILE A 50 0.63 -7.74 2.15
CA ILE A 50 1.88 -7.30 2.77
C ILE A 50 2.46 -6.23 1.85
N ILE A 51 2.82 -5.09 2.42
CA ILE A 51 3.46 -3.97 1.73
C ILE A 51 4.79 -3.73 2.42
N ASP A 52 5.87 -3.76 1.64
CA ASP A 52 7.22 -3.54 2.12
C ASP A 52 7.87 -2.41 1.32
N ASP A 53 8.84 -1.73 1.93
CA ASP A 53 9.73 -0.82 1.23
C ASP A 53 10.61 -1.57 0.21
N MET A 54 11.31 -0.82 -0.63
CA MET A 54 12.07 -1.39 -1.75
C MET A 54 13.19 -2.34 -1.28
N ASP A 55 13.80 -2.06 -0.14
CA ASP A 55 14.84 -2.83 0.54
C ASP A 55 14.28 -3.97 1.42
N ARG A 56 12.97 -4.00 1.64
CA ARG A 56 12.24 -4.97 2.48
C ARG A 56 12.66 -4.95 3.95
N GLU A 57 12.95 -3.77 4.49
CA GLU A 57 13.16 -3.62 5.93
C GLU A 57 11.91 -4.03 6.72
N ALA A 58 12.09 -4.91 7.71
CA ALA A 58 10.95 -5.51 8.43
C ALA A 58 10.22 -4.52 9.35
N SER A 59 10.87 -3.44 9.78
CA SER A 59 10.27 -2.39 10.62
C SER A 59 9.20 -1.60 9.88
N ASP A 60 9.33 -1.50 8.56
CA ASP A 60 8.48 -0.65 7.72
C ASP A 60 7.34 -1.44 7.07
N ARG A 61 7.28 -2.75 7.35
CA ARG A 61 6.26 -3.65 6.82
C ARG A 61 4.88 -3.24 7.29
N ILE A 62 3.99 -3.03 6.33
CA ILE A 62 2.56 -2.82 6.58
C ILE A 62 1.81 -4.08 6.18
N VAL A 63 0.95 -4.57 7.08
CA VAL A 63 0.06 -5.70 6.81
C VAL A 63 -1.38 -5.21 6.83
N LEU A 64 -2.04 -5.29 5.68
CA LEU A 64 -3.47 -5.05 5.55
C LEU A 64 -4.22 -6.38 5.55
N SER A 65 -5.37 -6.40 6.20
CA SER A 65 -6.32 -7.51 6.15
C SER A 65 -7.66 -6.99 5.65
N LYS A 66 -8.31 -7.76 4.78
CA LYS A 66 -9.68 -7.50 4.31
C LYS A 66 -10.71 -7.89 5.35
#